data_AF-A0A9E1K801-F1
#
_entry.id   AF-A0A9E1K801-F1
#
_cell.length_a   1.000
_cell.length_b   1.000
_cell.length_c   1.000
_cell.angle_alpha   90.00
_cell.angle_beta   90.00
_cell.angle_gamma   90.00
#
_symmetry.space_group_name_H-M   'P 1'
#
loop_
_entity.id
_entity.type
_entity.pdbx_description
1 polymer ?
#
loop_
_entity_poly.entity_id
_entity_poly.type
_entity_poly.pdbx_seq_one_letter_code
_entity_poly.pdbx_strand_id
1 'polypeptide(L)'
;VFLIAILFSAALSLVSENRTPLMNIVALRGMQFKAVHVILLMPILVCVANIVIQHGPETRYLFPLFGVITLWIGIYVDKIKEKFKWFPVAVLAIWICFYSFANYQAFQTKGLIEGNKVVKLNKHLIHNLIDFLDTEKITVAYSGYGISGIGSYLSGGRIKISEYSSNPTYKTRQREKSLTSPSFAIIAKDKNATVYQNYLQEKGIEFKTMLISGYQTFWDFSGDNNNINRLRSLIHTD
;
A
#
# COMPACT_ATOMS: atom_id res chain seq x y z
N VAL A 1 1.24 -20.14 -10.82
CA VAL A 1 0.36 -21.32 -11.05
C VAL A 1 0.48 -22.35 -9.93
N PHE A 2 1.67 -22.89 -9.64
CA PHE A 2 1.82 -23.93 -8.59
C PHE A 2 1.38 -23.51 -7.18
N LEU A 3 1.75 -22.32 -6.69
CA LEU A 3 1.26 -21.83 -5.40
C LEU A 3 -0.27 -21.68 -5.34
N ILE A 4 -0.86 -21.22 -6.45
CA ILE A 4 -2.31 -21.08 -6.59
C ILE A 4 -2.96 -22.47 -6.52
N ALA A 5 -2.41 -23.46 -7.23
CA ALA A 5 -2.90 -24.83 -7.18
C ALA A 5 -2.78 -25.42 -5.76
N ILE A 6 -1.66 -25.21 -5.06
CA ILE A 6 -1.47 -25.67 -3.66
C ILE A 6 -2.49 -25.00 -2.74
N LEU A 7 -2.72 -23.70 -2.90
CA LEU A 7 -3.71 -22.95 -2.13
C LEU A 7 -5.13 -23.49 -2.34
N PHE A 8 -5.56 -23.66 -3.59
CA PHE A 8 -6.88 -24.21 -3.90
C PHE A 8 -7.03 -25.65 -3.41
N SER A 9 -5.98 -26.47 -3.53
CA SER A 9 -5.99 -27.85 -3.04
C SER A 9 -6.10 -27.90 -1.51
N ALA A 10 -5.37 -27.03 -0.82
CA ALA A 10 -5.47 -26.89 0.64
C ALA A 10 -6.88 -26.45 1.07
N ALA A 11 -7.45 -25.45 0.41
CA ALA A 11 -8.81 -24.98 0.69
C ALA A 11 -9.86 -26.07 0.44
N LEU A 12 -9.79 -26.76 -0.71
CA LEU A 12 -10.70 -27.86 -1.05
C LEU A 12 -10.59 -29.03 -0.05
N SER A 13 -9.37 -29.39 0.34
CA SER A 13 -9.14 -30.44 1.34
C SER A 13 -9.77 -30.06 2.68
N LEU A 14 -9.49 -28.85 3.18
CA LEU A 14 -10.01 -28.39 4.48
C LEU A 14 -11.55 -28.32 4.49
N VAL A 15 -12.15 -27.76 3.44
CA VAL A 15 -13.61 -27.60 3.32
C VAL A 15 -14.31 -28.94 3.16
N SER A 16 -13.77 -29.84 2.32
CA SER A 16 -14.38 -31.15 2.09
C SER A 16 -14.38 -32.00 3.37
N GLU A 17 -13.30 -31.99 4.13
CA GLU A 17 -13.16 -32.74 5.39
C GLU A 17 -14.03 -32.18 6.53
N ASN A 18 -14.31 -30.88 6.50
CA ASN A 18 -15.08 -30.19 7.53
C ASN A 18 -16.49 -29.79 7.09
N ARG A 19 -17.03 -30.40 6.02
CA ARG A 19 -18.34 -30.02 5.44
C ARG A 19 -19.48 -30.11 6.45
N THR A 20 -19.58 -31.22 7.20
CA THR A 20 -20.65 -31.40 8.20
C THR A 20 -20.53 -30.41 9.37
N PRO A 21 -19.34 -30.24 10.01
CA PRO A 21 -19.09 -29.14 10.94
C PRO A 21 -19.49 -27.76 10.41
N LEU A 22 -19.11 -27.42 9.18
CA LEU A 22 -19.46 -26.18 8.50
C LEU A 22 -20.97 -25.97 8.40
N MET A 23 -21.71 -27.00 7.96
CA MET A 23 -23.16 -26.93 7.86
C MET A 23 -23.83 -26.74 9.24
N ASN A 24 -23.28 -27.36 10.28
CA ASN A 24 -23.76 -27.17 11.65
C ASN A 24 -23.52 -25.74 12.15
N ILE A 25 -22.35 -25.15 11.84
CA ILE A 25 -22.04 -23.75 12.18
C ILE A 25 -23.03 -22.81 11.49
N VAL A 26 -23.25 -22.99 10.18
CA VAL A 26 -24.19 -22.16 9.40
C VAL A 26 -25.62 -22.30 9.92
N ALA A 27 -26.02 -23.51 10.31
CA ALA A 27 -27.34 -23.78 10.90
C ALA A 27 -27.44 -23.43 12.39
N LEU A 28 -26.39 -22.82 12.98
CA LEU A 28 -26.32 -22.46 14.41
C LEU A 28 -26.64 -23.64 15.36
N ARG A 29 -26.26 -24.86 14.97
CA ARG A 29 -26.47 -26.07 15.76
C ARG A 29 -25.34 -26.24 16.78
N GLY A 30 -25.70 -26.73 17.97
CA GLY A 30 -24.72 -27.09 18.99
C GLY A 30 -23.75 -28.17 18.48
N MET A 31 -22.46 -27.96 18.70
CA MET A 31 -21.39 -28.89 18.32
C MET A 31 -20.19 -28.78 19.24
N GLN A 32 -19.37 -29.83 19.29
CA GLN A 32 -18.13 -29.79 20.05
C GLN A 32 -17.10 -28.85 19.37
N PHE A 33 -16.44 -28.05 20.21
CA PHE A 33 -15.39 -27.15 19.77
C PHE A 33 -14.15 -27.93 19.29
N LYS A 34 -13.59 -27.53 18.14
CA LYS A 34 -12.28 -27.98 17.64
C LYS A 34 -11.56 -26.79 17.03
N ALA A 35 -10.26 -26.67 17.27
CA ALA A 35 -9.45 -25.54 16.78
C ALA A 35 -9.50 -25.37 15.25
N VAL A 36 -9.59 -26.48 14.50
CA VAL A 36 -9.70 -26.46 13.04
C VAL A 36 -10.92 -25.69 12.54
N HIS A 37 -12.03 -25.67 13.30
CA HIS A 37 -13.22 -24.91 12.93
C HIS A 37 -12.97 -23.40 12.99
N VAL A 38 -12.18 -22.92 13.96
CA VAL A 38 -11.80 -21.50 14.08
C VAL A 38 -10.89 -21.10 12.91
N ILE A 39 -9.88 -21.93 12.62
CA ILE A 39 -8.94 -21.71 11.51
C ILE A 39 -9.68 -21.66 10.17
N LEU A 40 -10.74 -22.45 10.02
CA LEU A 40 -11.54 -22.50 8.81
C LEU A 40 -12.50 -21.30 8.65
N LEU A 41 -13.03 -20.77 9.75
CA LEU A 41 -13.93 -19.60 9.72
C LEU A 41 -13.19 -18.26 9.65
N MET A 42 -11.97 -18.19 10.19
CA MET A 42 -11.17 -16.96 10.29
C MET A 42 -11.06 -16.17 8.98
N PRO A 43 -10.80 -16.77 7.80
CA PRO A 43 -10.71 -16.01 6.55
C PRO A 43 -12.02 -15.34 6.16
N ILE A 44 -13.15 -16.04 6.38
CA ILE A 44 -14.49 -15.50 6.13
C ILE A 44 -14.74 -14.32 7.04
N LEU A 45 -14.43 -14.45 8.33
CA LEU A 45 -14.61 -13.39 9.33
C LEU A 45 -13.73 -12.16 9.03
N VAL A 46 -12.47 -12.36 8.64
CA VAL A 46 -11.56 -11.25 8.26
C VAL A 46 -12.07 -10.54 7.01
N CYS A 47 -12.54 -11.27 5.99
CA CYS A 47 -13.14 -10.67 4.80
C CYS A 47 -14.41 -9.87 5.14
N VAL A 48 -15.32 -10.44 5.95
CA VAL A 48 -16.55 -9.75 6.39
C VAL A 48 -16.21 -8.51 7.20
N ALA A 49 -15.26 -8.60 8.15
CA ALA A 49 -14.82 -7.46 8.94
C ALA A 49 -14.24 -6.34 8.07
N ASN A 50 -13.47 -6.68 7.01
CA ASN A 50 -12.94 -5.71 6.06
C ASN A 50 -14.03 -5.02 5.23
N ILE A 51 -15.12 -5.73 4.90
CA ILE A 51 -16.26 -5.15 4.17
C ILE A 51 -17.08 -4.20 5.06
N VAL A 52 -17.24 -4.54 6.34
CA VAL A 52 -18.12 -3.82 7.29
C VAL A 52 -17.42 -2.62 7.94
N ILE A 53 -16.10 -2.45 7.75
CA ILE A 53 -15.35 -1.38 8.43
C ILE A 53 -15.77 0.01 7.95
N GLN A 54 -15.92 0.94 8.90
CA GLN A 54 -16.51 2.27 8.67
C GLN A 54 -15.71 3.17 7.72
N HIS A 55 -14.43 2.87 7.50
CA HIS A 55 -13.54 3.66 6.64
C HIS A 55 -13.31 3.04 5.27
N GLY A 56 -14.09 2.02 4.89
CA GLY A 56 -13.95 1.32 3.62
C GLY A 56 -12.91 0.20 3.65
N PRO A 57 -12.95 -0.73 2.68
CA PRO A 57 -12.07 -1.88 2.63
C PRO A 57 -10.64 -1.46 2.29
N GLU A 58 -9.69 -1.75 3.17
CA GLU A 58 -8.27 -1.50 2.90
C GLU A 58 -7.48 -2.81 2.76
N THR A 59 -6.50 -2.82 1.85
CA THR A 59 -5.68 -4.01 1.59
C THR A 59 -4.89 -4.46 2.82
N ARG A 60 -4.48 -3.54 3.70
CA ARG A 60 -3.79 -3.87 4.96
C ARG A 60 -4.66 -4.64 5.96
N TYR A 61 -5.99 -4.48 5.92
CA TYR A 61 -6.89 -5.24 6.78
C TYR A 61 -6.99 -6.72 6.39
N LEU A 62 -6.50 -7.08 5.20
CA LEU A 62 -6.39 -8.47 4.76
C LEU A 62 -5.09 -9.14 5.21
N PHE A 63 -4.15 -8.43 5.85
CA PHE A 63 -2.89 -9.03 6.33
C PHE A 63 -3.07 -10.26 7.23
N PRO A 64 -4.07 -10.32 8.13
CA PRO A 64 -4.34 -11.54 8.90
C PRO A 64 -4.67 -12.76 8.04
N LEU A 65 -5.23 -12.58 6.82
CA LEU A 65 -5.52 -13.70 5.92
C LEU A 65 -4.26 -14.46 5.53
N PHE A 66 -3.13 -13.76 5.36
CA PHE A 66 -1.89 -14.41 4.99
C PHE A 66 -1.50 -15.47 6.01
N GLY A 67 -1.50 -15.14 7.31
CA GLY A 67 -1.16 -16.09 8.36
C GLY A 67 -2.10 -17.29 8.40
N VAL A 68 -3.41 -17.05 8.26
CA VAL A 68 -4.41 -18.13 8.28
C VAL A 68 -4.30 -19.04 7.05
N ILE A 69 -4.06 -18.47 5.88
CA ILE A 69 -3.81 -19.21 4.64
C ILE A 69 -2.55 -20.06 4.75
N THR A 70 -1.48 -19.54 5.35
CA THR A 70 -0.26 -20.31 5.61
C THR A 70 -0.55 -21.52 6.51
N LEU A 71 -1.42 -21.38 7.51
CA LEU A 71 -1.86 -22.52 8.34
C LEU A 71 -2.64 -23.55 7.52
N TRP A 72 -3.55 -23.14 6.62
CA TRP A 72 -4.28 -24.07 5.75
C TRP A 72 -3.33 -24.89 4.87
N ILE A 73 -2.36 -24.21 4.24
CA ILE A 73 -1.33 -24.85 3.44
C ILE A 73 -0.50 -25.81 4.30
N GLY A 74 -0.11 -25.41 5.51
CA GLY A 74 0.64 -26.24 6.44
C GLY A 74 -0.08 -27.54 6.81
N ILE A 75 -1.36 -27.45 7.17
CA ILE A 75 -2.20 -28.62 7.50
C ILE A 75 -2.31 -29.56 6.29
N TYR A 76 -2.55 -29.00 5.10
CA TYR A 76 -2.62 -29.77 3.87
C TYR A 76 -1.29 -30.47 3.53
N VAL A 77 -0.18 -29.75 3.66
CA VAL A 77 1.17 -30.28 3.40
C VAL A 77 1.50 -31.40 4.37
N ASP A 78 1.19 -31.26 5.65
CA ASP A 78 1.44 -32.29 6.67
C ASP A 78 0.63 -33.56 6.39
N LYS A 79 -0.61 -33.42 5.94
CA LYS A 79 -1.43 -34.56 5.49
C LYS A 79 -0.84 -35.28 4.28
N ILE A 80 -0.40 -34.55 3.26
CA ILE A 80 0.17 -35.17 2.05
C ILE A 80 1.56 -35.77 2.33
N LYS A 81 2.31 -35.21 3.28
CA LYS A 81 3.63 -35.70 3.71
C LYS A 81 3.59 -37.17 4.16
N GLU A 82 2.48 -37.64 4.74
CA GLU A 82 2.32 -39.05 5.10
C GLU A 82 2.52 -39.99 3.90
N LYS A 83 2.07 -39.57 2.70
CA LYS A 83 2.22 -40.32 1.46
C LYS A 83 3.48 -39.93 0.68
N PHE A 84 3.83 -38.65 0.69
CA PHE A 84 4.94 -38.08 -0.08
C PHE A 84 5.85 -37.26 0.83
N LYS A 85 6.86 -37.91 1.44
CA LYS A 85 7.76 -37.31 2.44
C LYS A 85 8.47 -36.02 1.98
N TRP A 86 8.75 -35.89 0.68
CA TRP A 86 9.43 -34.74 0.08
C TRP A 86 8.51 -33.57 -0.29
N PHE A 87 7.18 -33.75 -0.19
CA PHE A 87 6.22 -32.72 -0.55
C PHE A 87 6.42 -31.39 0.21
N PRO A 88 6.68 -31.36 1.53
CA PRO A 88 6.94 -30.10 2.24
C PRO A 88 8.15 -29.34 1.69
N VAL A 89 9.22 -30.05 1.35
CA VAL A 89 10.44 -29.46 0.78
C VAL A 89 10.14 -28.84 -0.59
N ALA A 90 9.35 -29.52 -1.42
CA ALA A 90 8.93 -29.01 -2.71
C ALA A 90 8.06 -27.74 -2.57
N VAL A 91 7.10 -27.73 -1.63
CA VAL A 91 6.27 -26.55 -1.36
C VAL A 91 7.11 -25.36 -0.89
N LEU A 92 8.07 -25.58 0.02
CA LEU A 92 8.98 -24.53 0.47
C LEU A 92 9.87 -24.00 -0.66
N ALA A 93 10.41 -24.87 -1.51
CA ALA A 93 11.22 -24.46 -2.66
C ALA A 93 10.39 -23.61 -3.64
N ILE A 94 9.16 -24.04 -3.96
CA ILE A 94 8.25 -23.28 -4.81
C ILE A 94 7.94 -21.91 -4.19
N TRP A 95 7.71 -21.85 -2.88
CA TRP A 95 7.44 -20.61 -2.15
C TRP A 95 8.61 -19.64 -2.23
N ILE A 96 9.83 -20.12 -1.92
CA ILE A 96 11.06 -19.32 -1.97
C ILE A 96 11.28 -18.80 -3.39
N CYS A 97 11.22 -19.67 -4.40
CA CYS A 97 11.40 -19.26 -5.80
C CYS A 97 10.41 -18.18 -6.22
N PHE A 98 9.14 -18.31 -5.87
CA PHE A 98 8.14 -17.29 -6.18
C PHE A 98 8.45 -15.96 -5.50
N TYR A 99 8.76 -15.99 -4.20
CA TYR A 99 9.08 -14.78 -3.44
C TYR A 99 10.36 -14.11 -3.95
N SER A 100 11.40 -14.89 -4.23
CA SER A 100 12.65 -14.41 -4.83
C SER A 100 12.42 -13.80 -6.21
N PHE A 101 11.63 -14.44 -7.08
CA PHE A 101 11.34 -13.91 -8.41
C PHE A 101 10.53 -12.62 -8.36
N ALA A 102 9.48 -12.58 -7.53
CA ALA A 102 8.65 -11.38 -7.35
C ALA A 102 9.46 -10.20 -6.81
N ASN A 103 10.32 -10.43 -5.82
CA ASN A 103 11.21 -9.39 -5.30
C ASN A 103 12.27 -8.97 -6.32
N TYR A 104 12.87 -9.92 -7.02
CA TYR A 104 13.85 -9.64 -8.08
C TYR A 104 13.22 -8.74 -9.15
N GLN A 105 12.05 -9.11 -9.66
CA GLN A 105 11.33 -8.31 -10.65
C GLN A 105 10.99 -6.92 -10.10
N ALA A 106 10.47 -6.84 -8.87
CA ALA A 106 10.15 -5.56 -8.23
C ALA A 106 11.38 -4.66 -8.06
N PHE A 107 12.52 -5.21 -7.68
CA PHE A 107 13.78 -4.47 -7.55
C PHE A 107 14.33 -4.05 -8.91
N GLN A 108 14.24 -4.92 -9.93
CA GLN A 108 14.67 -4.62 -11.28
C GLN A 108 13.82 -3.49 -11.88
N THR A 109 12.50 -3.55 -11.76
CA THR A 109 11.57 -2.49 -12.22
C THR A 109 11.82 -1.17 -11.49
N LYS A 110 12.26 -1.21 -10.23
CA LYS A 110 12.64 -0.01 -9.46
C LYS A 110 14.06 0.48 -9.75
N GLY A 111 14.82 -0.19 -10.63
CA GLY A 111 16.21 0.15 -10.95
C GLY A 111 17.17 -0.07 -9.77
N LEU A 112 16.79 -0.89 -8.79
CA LEU A 112 17.61 -1.19 -7.62
C LEU A 112 18.62 -2.31 -7.88
N ILE A 113 18.37 -3.13 -8.90
CA ILE A 113 19.27 -4.18 -9.35
C ILE A 113 19.37 -4.18 -10.88
N GLU A 114 20.55 -4.51 -11.38
CA GLU A 114 20.82 -4.75 -12.81
C GLU A 114 21.50 -6.11 -12.94
N GLY A 115 20.79 -7.06 -13.54
CA GLY A 115 21.17 -8.47 -13.47
C GLY A 115 21.31 -8.92 -12.01
N ASN A 116 22.49 -9.42 -11.63
CA ASN A 116 22.79 -9.87 -10.27
C ASN A 116 23.48 -8.81 -9.39
N LYS A 117 23.64 -7.57 -9.86
CA LYS A 117 24.30 -6.50 -9.11
C LYS A 117 23.28 -5.55 -8.51
N VAL A 118 23.51 -5.16 -7.27
CA VAL A 118 22.78 -4.05 -6.64
C VAL A 118 23.26 -2.75 -7.27
N VAL A 119 22.33 -1.95 -7.79
CA VAL A 119 22.61 -0.61 -8.27
C VAL A 119 22.76 0.29 -7.06
N LYS A 120 23.97 0.80 -6.82
CA LYS A 120 24.20 1.78 -5.76
C LYS A 120 23.55 3.09 -6.18
N LEU A 121 22.41 3.41 -5.57
CA LEU A 121 21.84 4.75 -5.67
C LEU A 121 22.76 5.70 -4.91
N ASN A 122 23.40 6.64 -5.62
CA ASN A 122 24.28 7.64 -4.99
C ASN A 122 23.52 8.55 -4.00
N LYS A 123 22.20 8.68 -4.18
CA LYS A 123 21.29 9.44 -3.31
C LYS A 123 19.87 8.85 -3.45
N HIS A 124 19.08 8.81 -2.38
CA HIS A 124 17.65 8.49 -2.48
C HIS A 124 16.95 9.49 -3.43
N LEU A 125 16.02 9.03 -4.29
CA LEU A 125 15.35 9.86 -5.32
C LEU A 125 14.70 11.14 -4.77
N ILE A 126 14.26 11.08 -3.51
CA ILE A 126 13.64 12.19 -2.76
C ILE A 126 14.63 13.33 -2.48
N HIS A 127 15.94 13.05 -2.43
CA HIS A 127 16.89 14.12 -2.18
C HIS A 127 16.96 15.15 -3.30
N ASN A 128 16.85 14.74 -4.57
CA ASN A 128 16.79 15.72 -5.67
C ASN A 128 15.55 16.62 -5.55
N LEU A 129 14.44 16.05 -5.06
CA LEU A 129 13.22 16.80 -4.78
C LEU A 129 13.41 17.77 -3.61
N ILE A 130 14.08 17.34 -2.54
CA ILE A 130 14.42 18.23 -1.40
C ILE A 130 15.36 19.34 -1.85
N ASP A 131 16.41 19.04 -2.61
CA ASP A 131 17.38 20.02 -3.10
C ASP A 131 16.68 21.06 -3.99
N PHE A 132 15.75 20.62 -4.86
CA PHE A 132 14.93 21.51 -5.68
C PHE A 132 14.06 22.43 -4.82
N LEU A 133 13.32 21.88 -3.84
CA LEU A 133 12.46 22.68 -2.96
C LEU A 133 13.27 23.67 -2.12
N ASP A 134 14.44 23.28 -1.60
CA ASP A 134 15.35 24.17 -0.87
C ASP A 134 15.87 25.30 -1.80
N THR A 135 16.21 24.98 -3.06
CA THR A 135 16.70 25.96 -4.06
C THR A 135 15.63 26.99 -4.42
N GLU A 136 14.39 26.55 -4.62
CA GLU A 136 13.23 27.42 -4.88
C GLU A 136 12.68 28.08 -3.60
N LYS A 137 13.33 27.88 -2.44
CA LYS A 137 12.93 28.40 -1.13
C LYS A 137 11.51 27.98 -0.71
N ILE A 138 11.07 26.81 -1.14
CA ILE A 138 9.76 26.23 -0.82
C ILE A 138 9.86 25.48 0.51
N THR A 139 9.28 26.05 1.56
CA THR A 139 9.33 25.48 2.92
C THR A 139 8.13 24.59 3.26
N VAL A 140 7.08 24.63 2.44
CA VAL A 140 5.86 23.83 2.60
C VAL A 140 5.50 23.16 1.28
N ALA A 141 5.25 21.86 1.33
CA ALA A 141 4.75 21.12 0.19
C ALA A 141 3.67 20.12 0.61
N TYR A 142 2.89 19.65 -0.35
CA TYR A 142 1.91 18.60 -0.15
C TYR A 142 2.13 17.47 -1.15
N SER A 143 2.04 16.22 -0.68
CA SER A 143 2.27 15.03 -1.48
C SER A 143 1.37 13.86 -1.07
N GLY A 144 1.51 12.70 -1.71
CA GLY A 144 0.95 11.46 -1.18
C GLY A 144 1.69 10.96 0.07
N TYR A 145 1.07 10.04 0.81
CA TYR A 145 1.55 9.48 2.09
C TYR A 145 3.03 9.08 2.10
N GLY A 146 3.50 8.33 1.10
CA GLY A 146 4.88 7.84 1.09
C GLY A 146 5.93 8.96 1.00
N ILE A 147 5.62 10.03 0.25
CA ILE A 147 6.55 11.16 0.06
C ILE A 147 6.49 12.15 1.22
N SER A 148 5.32 12.33 1.84
CA SER A 148 5.18 13.27 2.96
C SER A 148 6.01 12.83 4.15
N GLY A 149 5.98 11.53 4.48
CA GLY A 149 6.79 10.94 5.54
C GLY A 149 8.28 10.97 5.24
N ILE A 150 8.71 10.34 4.14
CA ILE A 150 10.14 10.20 3.85
C ILE A 150 10.78 11.55 3.53
N GLY A 151 10.09 12.42 2.78
CA GLY A 151 10.62 13.74 2.40
C GLY A 151 10.75 14.70 3.58
N SER A 152 9.80 14.71 4.52
CA SER A 152 9.91 15.52 5.74
C SER A 152 11.06 15.03 6.64
N TYR A 153 11.25 13.71 6.74
CA TYR A 153 12.34 13.13 7.51
C TYR A 153 13.71 13.46 6.90
N LEU A 154 13.88 13.21 5.59
CA LEU A 154 15.15 13.43 4.90
C LEU A 154 15.52 14.91 4.73
N SER A 155 14.53 15.83 4.80
CA SER A 155 14.81 17.28 4.83
C SER A 155 15.32 17.75 6.20
N GLY A 156 15.35 16.89 7.21
CA GLY A 156 15.67 17.27 8.59
C GLY A 156 14.66 18.26 9.19
N GLY A 157 13.42 18.26 8.67
CA GLY A 157 12.36 19.18 9.10
C GLY A 157 12.43 20.59 8.51
N ARG A 158 13.41 20.90 7.64
CA ARG A 158 13.50 22.19 6.94
C ARG A 158 12.31 22.43 6.01
N ILE A 159 11.83 21.35 5.38
CA ILE A 159 10.69 21.37 4.47
C ILE A 159 9.56 20.56 5.11
N LYS A 160 8.42 21.21 5.32
CA LYS A 160 7.21 20.58 5.84
C LYS A 160 6.40 19.99 4.70
N ILE A 161 6.57 18.70 4.44
CA ILE A 161 5.81 17.98 3.40
C ILE A 161 4.62 17.26 4.05
N SER A 162 3.41 17.79 3.83
CA SER A 162 2.17 17.25 4.37
C SER A 162 1.45 16.36 3.36
N GLU A 163 0.54 15.51 3.81
CA GLU A 163 -0.29 14.74 2.89
C GLU A 163 -1.42 15.60 2.29
N TYR A 164 -1.65 15.51 0.98
CA TYR A 164 -2.75 16.21 0.28
C TYR A 164 -4.12 15.50 0.39
N SER A 165 -4.31 14.61 1.36
CA SER A 165 -5.56 13.85 1.52
C SER A 165 -6.66 14.70 2.15
N SER A 166 -7.91 14.55 1.71
CA SER A 166 -9.08 15.12 2.39
C SER A 166 -9.44 14.39 3.69
N ASN A 167 -8.92 13.18 3.91
CA ASN A 167 -9.31 12.35 5.05
C ASN A 167 -8.79 12.95 6.38
N PRO A 168 -9.67 13.18 7.37
CA PRO A 168 -9.33 13.83 8.64
C PRO A 168 -8.36 13.02 9.50
N THR A 169 -8.28 11.69 9.33
CA THR A 169 -7.37 10.81 10.07
C THR A 169 -5.91 11.09 9.75
N TYR A 170 -5.62 11.66 8.57
CA TYR A 170 -4.27 12.06 8.15
C TYR A 170 -3.96 13.54 8.45
N LYS A 171 -4.81 14.24 9.23
CA LYS A 171 -4.51 15.58 9.76
C LYS A 171 -3.48 15.47 10.88
N THR A 172 -2.21 15.45 10.49
CA THR A 172 -1.10 15.55 11.44
C THR A 172 -0.93 16.98 11.93
N ARG A 173 -0.33 17.16 13.11
CA ARG A 173 0.11 18.47 13.64
C ARG A 173 1.00 19.25 12.65
N GLN A 174 1.68 18.53 11.76
CA GLN A 174 2.48 19.13 10.68
C GLN A 174 1.59 19.80 9.63
N ARG A 175 0.46 19.19 9.27
CA ARG A 175 -0.50 19.76 8.33
C ARG A 175 -1.09 21.07 8.83
N GLU A 176 -1.42 21.17 10.11
CA GLU A 176 -1.90 22.42 10.74
C GLU A 176 -0.89 23.55 10.56
N LYS A 177 0.40 23.26 10.77
CA LYS A 177 1.50 24.23 10.55
C LYS A 177 1.74 24.54 9.08
N SER A 178 1.39 23.64 8.17
CA SER A 178 1.51 23.86 6.72
C SER A 178 0.36 24.71 6.17
N LEU A 179 -0.85 24.59 6.75
CA LEU A 179 -2.04 25.34 6.33
C LEU A 179 -1.88 26.85 6.48
N THR A 180 -1.05 27.31 7.42
CA THR A 180 -0.80 28.74 7.64
C THR A 180 0.15 29.37 6.61
N SER A 181 0.84 28.57 5.78
CA SER A 181 1.77 29.10 4.78
C SER A 181 1.04 29.46 3.49
N PRO A 182 1.05 30.73 3.03
CA PRO A 182 0.37 31.11 1.80
C PRO A 182 1.05 30.54 0.55
N SER A 183 2.38 30.33 0.60
CA SER A 183 3.15 29.69 -0.46
C SER A 183 3.40 28.22 -0.13
N PHE A 184 3.16 27.34 -1.10
CA PHE A 184 3.40 25.91 -0.99
C PHE A 184 3.57 25.28 -2.38
N ALA A 185 4.09 24.06 -2.41
CA ALA A 185 4.12 23.22 -3.62
C ALA A 185 3.19 22.00 -3.49
N ILE A 186 2.77 21.46 -4.65
CA ILE A 186 2.12 20.16 -4.77
C ILE A 186 3.07 19.21 -5.48
N ILE A 187 3.34 18.05 -4.89
CA ILE A 187 4.19 16.99 -5.45
C ILE A 187 3.29 15.79 -5.78
N ALA A 188 3.05 15.55 -7.06
CA ALA A 188 2.16 14.49 -7.52
C ALA A 188 2.85 13.59 -8.56
N LYS A 189 2.28 12.41 -8.78
CA LYS A 189 2.76 11.44 -9.76
C LYS A 189 1.58 10.75 -10.44
N ASP A 190 1.79 10.31 -11.67
CA ASP A 190 0.83 9.55 -12.48
C ASP A 190 -0.56 10.22 -12.50
N LYS A 191 -1.64 9.47 -12.24
CA LYS A 191 -3.03 9.96 -12.24
C LYS A 191 -3.23 11.21 -11.38
N ASN A 192 -2.55 11.31 -10.23
CA ASN A 192 -2.71 12.45 -9.35
C ASN A 192 -2.11 13.73 -9.98
N ALA A 193 -1.01 13.61 -10.72
CA ALA A 193 -0.42 14.74 -11.43
C ALA A 193 -1.38 15.28 -12.51
N THR A 194 -2.05 14.38 -13.25
CA THR A 194 -3.08 14.74 -14.22
C THR A 194 -4.27 15.45 -13.57
N VAL A 195 -4.74 14.98 -12.41
CA VAL A 195 -5.83 15.64 -11.67
C VAL A 195 -5.47 17.08 -11.29
N TYR A 196 -4.27 17.31 -10.77
CA TYR A 196 -3.80 18.65 -10.43
C TYR A 196 -3.66 19.54 -11.67
N GLN A 197 -3.03 19.05 -12.72
CA GLN A 197 -2.86 19.77 -13.98
C GLN A 197 -4.22 20.25 -14.53
N ASN A 198 -5.20 19.35 -14.61
CA ASN A 198 -6.53 19.67 -15.13
C ASN A 198 -7.24 20.69 -14.25
N TYR A 199 -7.20 20.52 -12.93
CA TYR A 199 -7.85 21.44 -11.99
C TYR A 199 -7.24 22.85 -12.06
N LEU A 200 -5.91 22.96 -12.12
CA LEU A 200 -5.22 24.24 -12.24
C LEU A 200 -5.61 24.97 -13.54
N GLN A 201 -5.66 24.25 -14.66
CA GLN A 201 -6.09 24.80 -15.96
C GLN A 201 -7.56 25.21 -15.98
N GLU A 202 -8.46 24.35 -15.49
CA GLU A 202 -9.91 24.62 -15.44
C GLU A 202 -10.24 25.86 -14.60
N LYS A 203 -9.50 26.07 -13.50
CA LYS A 203 -9.69 27.22 -12.61
C LYS A 203 -8.88 28.45 -13.01
N GLY A 204 -8.13 28.39 -14.12
CA GLY A 204 -7.31 29.51 -14.58
C GLY A 204 -6.25 29.94 -13.55
N ILE A 205 -5.74 28.99 -12.76
CA ILE A 205 -4.66 29.26 -11.81
C ILE A 205 -3.35 29.24 -12.58
N GLU A 206 -2.55 30.28 -12.43
CA GLU A 206 -1.18 30.33 -12.94
C GLU A 206 -0.26 29.56 -11.99
N PHE A 207 0.71 28.83 -12.54
CA PHE A 207 1.64 28.00 -11.76
C PHE A 207 2.92 27.73 -12.53
N LYS A 208 3.97 27.39 -11.79
CA LYS A 208 5.19 26.75 -12.30
C LYS A 208 5.09 25.23 -12.14
N THR A 209 5.73 24.51 -13.07
CA THR A 209 5.76 23.03 -13.06
C THR A 209 7.14 22.50 -13.46
N MET A 210 7.55 21.40 -12.84
CA MET A 210 8.80 20.69 -13.17
C MET A 210 8.69 19.22 -12.82
N LEU A 211 9.32 18.37 -13.63
CA LEU A 211 9.43 16.93 -13.38
C LEU A 211 10.75 16.65 -12.63
N ILE A 212 10.67 16.24 -11.36
CA ILE A 212 11.83 15.90 -10.54
C ILE A 212 11.71 14.45 -10.06
N SER A 213 12.68 13.60 -10.41
CA SER A 213 12.69 12.18 -10.01
C SER A 213 11.39 11.43 -10.32
N GLY A 214 10.71 11.79 -11.42
CA GLY A 214 9.43 11.21 -11.83
C GLY A 214 8.21 11.75 -11.07
N TYR A 215 8.36 12.79 -10.26
CA TYR A 215 7.27 13.53 -9.63
C TYR A 215 7.07 14.87 -10.33
N GLN A 216 5.84 15.18 -10.69
CA GLN A 216 5.48 16.50 -11.17
C GLN A 216 5.23 17.39 -9.96
N THR A 217 6.02 18.45 -9.86
CA THR A 217 5.94 19.44 -8.77
C THR A 217 5.34 20.72 -9.33
N PHE A 218 4.28 21.21 -8.70
CA PHE A 218 3.58 22.45 -9.03
C PHE A 218 3.79 23.46 -7.91
N TRP A 219 4.13 24.71 -8.22
CA TRP A 219 4.35 25.75 -7.21
C TRP A 219 4.10 27.15 -7.80
N ASP A 220 4.29 28.18 -6.97
CA ASP A 220 4.14 29.59 -7.35
C ASP A 220 2.74 29.91 -7.93
N PHE A 221 1.71 29.49 -7.17
CA PHE A 221 0.33 29.62 -7.58
C PHE A 221 -0.15 31.08 -7.53
N SER A 222 -0.82 31.53 -8.58
CA SER A 222 -1.47 32.84 -8.66
C SER A 222 -2.88 32.71 -9.24
N GLY A 223 -3.85 33.42 -8.66
CA GLY A 223 -5.27 33.32 -9.01
C GLY A 223 -6.19 33.37 -7.79
N ASP A 224 -7.36 32.73 -7.89
CA ASP A 224 -8.34 32.70 -6.80
C ASP A 224 -7.83 31.89 -5.58
N ASN A 225 -7.74 32.56 -4.43
CA ASN A 225 -7.22 31.98 -3.20
C ASN A 225 -8.03 30.78 -2.69
N ASN A 226 -9.34 30.74 -2.92
CA ASN A 226 -10.16 29.62 -2.48
C ASN A 226 -9.85 28.36 -3.28
N ASN A 227 -9.70 28.49 -4.60
CA ASN A 227 -9.30 27.41 -5.49
C ASN A 227 -7.86 26.95 -5.21
N ILE A 228 -6.93 27.89 -4.98
CA ILE A 228 -5.54 27.56 -4.59
C ILE A 228 -5.52 26.77 -3.28
N ASN A 229 -6.26 27.21 -2.25
CA ASN A 229 -6.30 26.49 -0.98
C ASN A 229 -6.89 25.08 -1.10
N ARG A 230 -7.80 24.86 -2.06
CA ARG A 230 -8.38 23.54 -2.32
C ARG A 230 -7.37 22.52 -2.84
N LEU A 231 -6.25 22.97 -3.43
CA LEU A 231 -5.16 22.09 -3.87
C LEU A 231 -4.60 21.24 -2.73
N ARG A 232 -4.61 21.75 -1.49
CA ARG A 232 -4.05 21.06 -0.30
C ARG A 232 -4.84 19.81 0.12
N SER A 233 -6.01 19.59 -0.46
CA SER A 233 -6.90 18.46 -0.18
C SER A 233 -7.68 18.02 -1.42
N LEU A 234 -7.14 18.27 -2.61
CA LEU A 234 -7.85 18.00 -3.86
C LEU A 234 -8.03 16.49 -4.07
N ILE A 235 -7.01 15.71 -3.75
CA ILE A 235 -7.06 14.26 -3.90
C ILE A 235 -7.85 13.65 -2.74
N HIS A 236 -8.93 12.97 -3.11
CA HIS A 236 -9.68 12.11 -2.21
C HIS A 236 -9.05 10.73 -2.36
N THR A 237 -8.27 10.34 -1.35
CA THR A 237 -7.84 8.95 -1.21
C THR A 237 -9.01 8.22 -0.55
N ASP A 238 -9.79 7.53 -1.37
CA ASP A 238 -10.72 6.50 -0.91
C ASP A 238 -9.94 5.33 -0.29
#